data_AF-A0A3P3QWU7-F1
#
_entry.id   AF-A0A3P3QWU7-F1
#
_cell.length_a   1.000
_cell.length_b   1.000
_cell.length_c   1.000
_cell.angle_alpha   90.00
_cell.angle_beta   90.00
_cell.angle_gamma   90.00
#
_symmetry.space_group_name_H-M   'P 1'
#
loop_
_entity.id
_entity.type
_entity.pdbx_description
1 polymer ?
#
loop_
_entity_poly.entity_id
_entity_poly.type
_entity_poly.pdbx_seq_one_letter_code
_entity_poly.pdbx_strand_id
1 'polypeptide(L)'
;MKKYKVGPVLLGLTMLMSFNAYAGVDGWKQENNSWKYYKEDKALKAWQQINNNWYFFNEDGSLKTGWYMDAANNWYFLDSSKTANEGVLLSGWQWIDGYCYYFEGIDNNTFGKMYSNTLVSGYKVDALGRWINESGAEYYEAGKGISTGNASQSSSNTAKKTSVAGSSEKSGKSGGSSKGGSSGKSGGSSKGGSSGKSGGSSFLNQGEKREENRILGESKGKAENSSSKRSEDLVGSRQDLSSDKNNSLIADNKTGNSEKAGSIEKNTNKEYTTKSNESPVKPATSSNVEIPKEEEKKDIESKESKKPEAERKESTQNRAERFKESLITSENDNVVQYTNEDGEIRTIIWVKGINGPVMGEGGDFHKEITQGGKNTYVMYTVPYSSGDGWYDVNKTRSGGNIDIDKNLCFAAVSSNMLHWWFDQNIEYVDRYIEKNGDIIRANRKLSDLKTSFENPENSKIFELYKVLYGYNERGFYSDLLMDLFINGYTPNPKGGTNIESDDLIPNNNGGFFYDVFKGKKLTDRTYGGNYESLSNLLKEILGNGGIVGLSHKVFSKSNHIVTLWGAEYDLNGKLKAVYISDSDDQDESNVGMKRFEIRNVGGKAKISTNETDKSAGAELGYLHILYQGTGQWENYFK
;
A
#
# COMPACT_ATOMS: atom_id res chain seq x y z
N MET A 1 48.10 -58.41 -12.19
CA MET A 1 46.97 -58.24 -13.13
C MET A 1 45.70 -58.86 -12.55
N LYS A 2 44.61 -58.09 -12.44
CA LYS A 2 43.20 -58.45 -12.71
C LYS A 2 42.31 -57.22 -12.45
N LYS A 3 41.13 -57.17 -13.08
CA LYS A 3 40.14 -56.07 -13.02
C LYS A 3 38.80 -56.59 -12.45
N TYR A 4 37.79 -55.70 -12.43
CA TYR A 4 36.36 -55.94 -12.19
C TYR A 4 35.95 -56.03 -10.71
N LYS A 5 34.80 -55.48 -10.28
CA LYS A 5 33.84 -54.55 -10.94
C LYS A 5 33.08 -53.75 -9.86
N VAL A 6 32.53 -52.58 -10.21
CA VAL A 6 31.71 -51.76 -9.30
C VAL A 6 30.22 -52.09 -9.48
N GLY A 7 29.47 -52.06 -8.38
CA GLY A 7 28.01 -51.97 -8.32
C GLY A 7 27.59 -51.09 -7.12
N PRO A 8 26.48 -50.34 -7.18
CA PRO A 8 26.12 -49.38 -6.14
C PRO A 8 25.48 -50.04 -4.93
N VAL A 9 25.72 -49.47 -3.73
CA VAL A 9 25.00 -49.80 -2.49
C VAL A 9 24.35 -48.52 -1.98
N LEU A 10 23.06 -48.61 -1.66
CA LEU A 10 22.27 -47.50 -1.13
C LEU A 10 22.56 -47.31 0.37
N LEU A 11 22.65 -46.06 0.84
CA LEU A 11 22.80 -45.73 2.25
C LEU A 11 21.47 -45.96 2.99
N GLY A 12 21.34 -47.11 3.64
CA GLY A 12 20.28 -47.38 4.62
C GLY A 12 20.81 -47.22 6.05
N LEU A 13 20.55 -46.07 6.69
CA LEU A 13 20.90 -45.86 8.09
C LEU A 13 19.75 -46.35 8.98
N THR A 14 20.00 -47.38 9.79
CA THR A 14 19.00 -48.00 10.65
C THR A 14 18.85 -47.23 11.97
N MET A 15 17.67 -46.67 12.24
CA MET A 15 17.27 -46.26 13.59
C MET A 15 16.28 -47.29 14.16
N LEU A 16 16.66 -47.95 15.25
CA LEU A 16 15.80 -48.88 15.97
C LEU A 16 14.80 -48.11 16.83
N MET A 17 13.52 -48.19 16.46
CA MET A 17 12.38 -47.78 17.29
C MET A 17 11.42 -48.96 17.42
N SER A 18 11.07 -49.31 18.66
CA SER A 18 10.08 -50.34 18.98
C SER A 18 9.46 -50.06 20.34
N PHE A 19 8.30 -49.42 20.36
CA PHE A 19 7.08 -49.94 20.99
C PHE A 19 5.88 -49.19 20.41
N ASN A 20 4.77 -49.88 20.18
CA ASN A 20 3.64 -49.33 19.43
C ASN A 20 2.68 -48.52 20.32
N ALA A 21 2.41 -47.28 19.91
CA ALA A 21 1.12 -46.64 20.06
C ALA A 21 0.65 -46.24 18.65
N TYR A 22 -0.65 -46.40 18.34
CA TYR A 22 -1.19 -46.07 17.01
C TYR A 22 -1.20 -44.54 16.83
N ALA A 23 -0.21 -44.02 16.09
CA ALA A 23 -0.19 -42.63 15.67
C ALA A 23 -1.07 -42.47 14.42
N GLY A 24 -2.33 -42.08 14.63
CA GLY A 24 -3.26 -41.80 13.54
C GLY A 24 -2.79 -40.63 12.68
N VAL A 25 -3.02 -40.71 11.37
CA VAL A 25 -2.49 -39.73 10.42
C VAL A 25 -3.52 -38.62 10.20
N ASP A 26 -3.48 -37.62 11.08
CA ASP A 26 -4.26 -36.40 10.97
C ASP A 26 -3.91 -35.60 9.70
N GLY A 27 -4.91 -34.96 9.07
CA GLY A 27 -4.72 -34.07 7.92
C GLY A 27 -5.57 -34.39 6.68
N TRP A 28 -5.36 -33.59 5.64
CA TRP A 28 -6.05 -33.69 4.36
C TRP A 28 -5.62 -34.91 3.53
N LYS A 29 -6.59 -35.63 2.96
CA LYS A 29 -6.38 -36.77 2.05
C LYS A 29 -7.37 -36.65 0.87
N GLN A 30 -6.91 -36.91 -0.35
CA GLN A 30 -7.76 -36.88 -1.54
C GLN A 30 -8.21 -38.31 -1.88
N GLU A 31 -9.52 -38.56 -1.88
CA GLU A 31 -10.13 -39.87 -2.17
C GLU A 31 -11.21 -39.71 -3.24
N ASN A 32 -11.19 -40.55 -4.28
CA ASN A 32 -12.22 -40.56 -5.34
C ASN A 32 -12.51 -39.17 -5.97
N ASN A 33 -11.46 -38.36 -6.17
CA ASN A 33 -11.53 -36.98 -6.69
C ASN A 33 -12.32 -36.00 -5.80
N SER A 34 -12.41 -36.26 -4.49
CA SER A 34 -12.84 -35.31 -3.47
C SER A 34 -11.84 -35.26 -2.31
N TRP A 35 -11.80 -34.14 -1.60
CA TRP A 35 -10.99 -33.99 -0.39
C TRP A 35 -11.72 -34.53 0.83
N LYS A 36 -10.95 -35.02 1.81
CA LYS A 36 -11.40 -35.36 3.17
C LYS A 36 -10.36 -34.86 4.16
N TYR A 37 -10.78 -34.54 5.38
CA TYR A 37 -9.85 -34.31 6.49
C TYR A 37 -10.00 -35.44 7.51
N TYR A 38 -8.88 -36.03 7.91
CA TYR A 38 -8.83 -37.08 8.92
C TYR A 38 -8.34 -36.52 10.26
N LYS A 39 -8.94 -36.96 11.36
CA LYS A 39 -8.48 -36.74 12.72
C LYS A 39 -8.68 -38.00 13.54
N GLU A 40 -7.66 -38.47 14.26
CA GLU A 40 -7.69 -39.76 14.99
C GLU A 40 -8.14 -40.94 14.09
N ASP A 41 -7.60 -40.98 12.87
CA ASP A 41 -7.97 -41.92 11.78
C ASP A 41 -9.46 -41.92 11.34
N LYS A 42 -10.28 -40.95 11.80
CA LYS A 42 -11.68 -40.76 11.38
C LYS A 42 -11.79 -39.59 10.41
N ALA A 43 -12.55 -39.75 9.33
CA ALA A 43 -12.92 -38.62 8.47
C ALA A 43 -13.90 -37.69 9.22
N LEU A 44 -13.62 -36.39 9.22
CA LEU A 44 -14.49 -35.37 9.82
C LEU A 44 -15.78 -35.17 9.02
N LYS A 45 -16.80 -34.59 9.67
CA LYS A 45 -18.16 -34.40 9.14
C LYS A 45 -18.77 -33.08 9.61
N ALA A 46 -19.77 -32.57 8.89
CA ALA A 46 -20.44 -31.29 9.13
C ALA A 46 -19.45 -30.09 9.14
N TRP A 47 -19.84 -28.98 9.78
CA TRP A 47 -18.97 -27.82 9.98
C TRP A 47 -17.75 -28.15 10.83
N GLN A 48 -16.58 -27.74 10.37
CA GLN A 48 -15.30 -27.92 11.05
C GLN A 48 -14.43 -26.67 10.86
N GLN A 49 -13.74 -26.22 11.91
CA GLN A 49 -12.73 -25.18 11.80
C GLN A 49 -11.34 -25.85 11.80
N ILE A 50 -10.56 -25.60 10.75
CA ILE A 50 -9.25 -26.21 10.49
C ILE A 50 -8.31 -25.09 10.05
N ASN A 51 -7.20 -24.89 10.76
CA ASN A 51 -6.25 -23.79 10.49
C ASN A 51 -6.96 -22.43 10.36
N ASN A 52 -7.81 -22.12 11.35
CA ASN A 52 -8.72 -20.96 11.45
C ASN A 52 -9.83 -20.85 10.38
N ASN A 53 -9.69 -21.51 9.22
CA ASN A 53 -10.72 -21.55 8.17
C ASN A 53 -11.88 -22.49 8.52
N TRP A 54 -13.10 -22.10 8.15
CA TRP A 54 -14.29 -22.96 8.24
C TRP A 54 -14.47 -23.77 6.96
N TYR A 55 -14.76 -25.06 7.12
CA TYR A 55 -15.07 -26.01 6.06
C TYR A 55 -16.36 -26.78 6.40
N PHE A 56 -17.06 -27.30 5.40
CA PHE A 56 -18.16 -28.24 5.60
C PHE A 56 -17.85 -29.59 4.95
N PHE A 57 -18.05 -30.68 5.70
CA PHE A 57 -17.89 -32.05 5.22
C PHE A 57 -19.23 -32.80 5.19
N ASN A 58 -19.49 -33.53 4.11
CA ASN A 58 -20.68 -34.35 3.94
C ASN A 58 -20.66 -35.59 4.87
N GLU A 59 -21.76 -36.34 4.94
CA GLU A 59 -21.87 -37.52 5.82
C GLU A 59 -20.90 -38.68 5.49
N ASP A 60 -20.35 -38.73 4.27
CA ASP A 60 -19.31 -39.67 3.84
C ASP A 60 -17.87 -39.16 4.13
N GLY A 61 -17.76 -37.98 4.73
CA GLY A 61 -16.53 -37.27 5.03
C GLY A 61 -15.94 -36.48 3.86
N SER A 62 -16.62 -36.42 2.71
CA SER A 62 -16.17 -35.63 1.55
C SER A 62 -16.37 -34.13 1.75
N LEU A 63 -15.42 -33.32 1.27
CA LEU A 63 -15.46 -31.87 1.33
C LEU A 63 -16.59 -31.31 0.46
N LYS A 64 -17.36 -30.38 1.01
CA LYS A 64 -18.41 -29.66 0.29
C LYS A 64 -17.86 -28.37 -0.32
N THR A 65 -18.06 -28.19 -1.62
CA THR A 65 -17.76 -26.95 -2.36
C THR A 65 -19.03 -26.35 -2.97
N GLY A 66 -19.00 -25.07 -3.32
CA GLY A 66 -20.12 -24.29 -3.83
C GLY A 66 -21.21 -24.06 -2.79
N TRP A 67 -22.35 -23.52 -3.26
CA TRP A 67 -23.55 -23.24 -2.46
C TRP A 67 -23.96 -24.36 -1.49
N TYR A 68 -24.16 -24.02 -0.23
CA TYR A 68 -24.71 -24.87 0.82
C TYR A 68 -25.90 -24.15 1.49
N MET A 69 -26.94 -24.90 1.86
CA MET A 69 -28.07 -24.39 2.62
C MET A 69 -28.25 -25.25 3.86
N ASP A 70 -28.42 -24.63 5.02
CA ASP A 70 -28.65 -25.34 6.29
C ASP A 70 -30.14 -25.69 6.50
N ALA A 71 -30.42 -26.40 7.60
CA ALA A 71 -31.78 -26.80 7.99
C ALA A 71 -32.69 -25.63 8.41
N ALA A 72 -32.15 -24.41 8.57
CA ALA A 72 -32.89 -23.19 8.84
C ALA A 72 -33.10 -22.31 7.59
N ASN A 73 -32.68 -22.78 6.41
CA ASN A 73 -32.68 -22.07 5.12
C ASN A 73 -31.70 -20.87 5.06
N ASN A 74 -30.66 -20.86 5.88
CA ASN A 74 -29.52 -19.96 5.69
C ASN A 74 -28.65 -20.49 4.56
N TRP A 75 -28.24 -19.62 3.63
CA TRP A 75 -27.29 -19.96 2.57
C TRP A 75 -25.87 -19.59 2.96
N TYR A 76 -24.92 -20.39 2.48
CA TYR A 76 -23.48 -20.24 2.64
C TYR A 76 -22.79 -20.60 1.32
N PHE A 77 -21.58 -20.12 1.10
CA PHE A 77 -20.76 -20.54 -0.05
C PHE A 77 -19.40 -21.03 0.41
N LEU A 78 -19.08 -22.28 0.05
CA LEU A 78 -17.76 -22.88 0.24
C LEU A 78 -17.02 -22.75 -1.10
N ASP A 79 -15.77 -22.29 -1.12
CA ASP A 79 -15.08 -21.99 -2.39
C ASP A 79 -15.02 -23.22 -3.33
N SER A 80 -15.42 -23.02 -4.59
CA SER A 80 -15.36 -24.02 -5.67
C SER A 80 -14.27 -23.76 -6.70
N SER A 81 -13.39 -22.77 -6.48
CA SER A 81 -12.35 -22.31 -7.42
C SER A 81 -11.29 -23.34 -7.82
N LYS A 82 -11.18 -24.46 -7.09
CA LYS A 82 -10.11 -25.49 -7.23
C LYS A 82 -8.70 -24.92 -7.04
N THR A 83 -8.58 -23.89 -6.20
CA THR A 83 -7.31 -23.33 -5.71
C THR A 83 -6.96 -23.90 -4.32
N ALA A 84 -5.92 -23.36 -3.66
CA ALA A 84 -5.60 -23.69 -2.27
C ALA A 84 -6.75 -23.40 -1.27
N ASN A 85 -7.73 -22.57 -1.66
CA ASN A 85 -8.88 -22.20 -0.86
C ASN A 85 -10.08 -23.16 -1.01
N GLU A 86 -9.96 -24.24 -1.79
CA GLU A 86 -11.10 -25.15 -2.07
C GLU A 86 -11.83 -25.59 -0.78
N GLY A 87 -13.14 -25.34 -0.74
CA GLY A 87 -14.02 -25.68 0.38
C GLY A 87 -14.00 -24.71 1.57
N VAL A 88 -13.19 -23.65 1.56
CA VAL A 88 -13.21 -22.59 2.58
C VAL A 88 -14.52 -21.81 2.51
N LEU A 89 -15.16 -21.59 3.66
CA LEU A 89 -16.33 -20.74 3.81
C LEU A 89 -16.00 -19.27 3.51
N LEU A 90 -16.69 -18.69 2.53
CA LEU A 90 -16.53 -17.28 2.17
C LEU A 90 -17.32 -16.34 3.08
N SER A 91 -16.77 -15.14 3.25
CA SER A 91 -17.37 -13.99 3.94
C SER A 91 -17.22 -12.72 3.11
N GLY A 92 -17.94 -11.64 3.46
CA GLY A 92 -17.89 -10.36 2.77
C GLY A 92 -18.62 -10.34 1.42
N TRP A 93 -18.31 -9.35 0.57
CA TRP A 93 -18.83 -9.26 -0.79
C TRP A 93 -18.10 -10.23 -1.72
N GLN A 94 -18.86 -11.07 -2.42
CA GLN A 94 -18.34 -12.14 -3.27
C GLN A 94 -19.05 -12.17 -4.62
N TRP A 95 -18.28 -12.28 -5.71
CA TRP A 95 -18.82 -12.50 -7.04
C TRP A 95 -18.91 -14.00 -7.33
N ILE A 96 -20.10 -14.48 -7.69
CA ILE A 96 -20.39 -15.90 -7.95
C ILE A 96 -21.27 -15.97 -9.21
N ASP A 97 -20.85 -16.74 -10.21
CA ASP A 97 -21.50 -16.88 -11.53
C ASP A 97 -21.88 -15.55 -12.20
N GLY A 98 -21.09 -14.49 -11.96
CA GLY A 98 -21.31 -13.14 -12.48
C GLY A 98 -22.22 -12.23 -11.64
N TYR A 99 -22.85 -12.71 -10.58
CA TYR A 99 -23.63 -11.88 -9.64
C TYR A 99 -22.81 -11.58 -8.38
N CYS A 100 -23.07 -10.43 -7.74
CA CYS A 100 -22.47 -10.07 -6.46
C CYS A 100 -23.40 -10.41 -5.29
N TYR A 101 -22.90 -11.07 -4.25
CA TYR A 101 -23.59 -11.47 -3.03
C TYR A 101 -22.84 -10.95 -1.79
N TYR A 102 -23.51 -10.84 -0.64
CA TYR A 102 -22.84 -10.59 0.63
C TYR A 102 -23.06 -11.72 1.63
N PHE A 103 -21.96 -12.12 2.29
CA PHE A 103 -21.93 -13.09 3.37
C PHE A 103 -21.39 -12.43 4.64
N GLU A 104 -21.93 -12.80 5.80
CA GLU A 104 -21.48 -12.32 7.11
C GLU A 104 -19.96 -12.53 7.31
N GLY A 105 -19.29 -11.58 7.96
CA GLY A 105 -17.84 -11.62 8.18
C GLY A 105 -17.37 -10.97 9.49
N ILE A 106 -18.28 -10.57 10.36
CA ILE A 106 -18.02 -9.85 11.62
C ILE A 106 -18.62 -10.61 12.82
N ASP A 107 -19.88 -11.06 12.72
CA ASP A 107 -20.48 -11.87 13.80
C ASP A 107 -20.10 -13.35 13.68
N ASN A 108 -19.24 -13.81 14.60
CA ASN A 108 -18.79 -15.20 14.72
C ASN A 108 -19.92 -16.23 14.81
N ASN A 109 -21.12 -15.85 15.31
CA ASN A 109 -22.26 -16.76 15.45
C ASN A 109 -23.00 -17.00 14.11
N THR A 110 -22.84 -16.09 13.15
CA THR A 110 -23.49 -16.16 11.83
C THR A 110 -22.49 -16.07 10.67
N PHE A 111 -21.19 -16.17 10.93
CA PHE A 111 -20.11 -16.04 9.95
C PHE A 111 -20.36 -16.85 8.67
N GLY A 112 -20.14 -16.23 7.52
CA GLY A 112 -20.37 -16.81 6.19
C GLY A 112 -21.84 -17.00 5.79
N LYS A 113 -22.82 -16.57 6.60
CA LYS A 113 -24.25 -16.57 6.23
C LYS A 113 -24.54 -15.50 5.19
N MET A 114 -25.20 -15.87 4.10
CA MET A 114 -25.66 -14.95 3.07
C MET A 114 -26.76 -14.02 3.58
N TYR A 115 -26.64 -12.72 3.26
CA TYR A 115 -27.67 -11.72 3.47
C TYR A 115 -28.66 -11.71 2.29
N SER A 116 -29.96 -11.55 2.56
CA SER A 116 -31.00 -11.42 1.52
C SER A 116 -32.14 -10.49 1.95
N ASN A 117 -32.81 -9.88 0.96
CA ASN A 117 -33.94 -8.95 1.12
C ASN A 117 -33.71 -7.83 2.15
N THR A 118 -32.52 -7.23 2.13
CA THR A 118 -32.04 -6.33 3.19
C THR A 118 -31.01 -5.32 2.66
N LEU A 119 -30.48 -4.45 3.53
CA LEU A 119 -29.38 -3.54 3.23
C LEU A 119 -28.12 -3.96 3.98
N VAL A 120 -26.99 -3.96 3.26
CA VAL A 120 -25.63 -4.21 3.77
C VAL A 120 -24.80 -2.97 3.46
N SER A 121 -24.37 -2.25 4.50
CA SER A 121 -23.50 -1.05 4.37
C SER A 121 -24.02 0.00 3.35
N GLY A 122 -25.35 0.14 3.24
CA GLY A 122 -26.02 1.04 2.29
C GLY A 122 -26.43 0.40 0.96
N TYR A 123 -25.84 -0.73 0.57
CA TYR A 123 -26.18 -1.47 -0.64
C TYR A 123 -27.34 -2.44 -0.40
N LYS A 124 -28.25 -2.57 -1.35
CA LYS A 124 -29.45 -3.42 -1.21
C LYS A 124 -29.24 -4.79 -1.87
N VAL A 125 -29.62 -5.86 -1.18
CA VAL A 125 -29.64 -7.22 -1.74
C VAL A 125 -31.08 -7.72 -1.92
N ASP A 126 -31.33 -8.45 -3.02
CA ASP A 126 -32.65 -9.02 -3.35
C ASP A 126 -32.98 -10.27 -2.53
N ALA A 127 -34.14 -10.90 -2.80
CA ALA A 127 -34.59 -12.11 -2.10
C ALA A 127 -33.70 -13.35 -2.37
N LEU A 128 -32.83 -13.30 -3.38
CA LEU A 128 -31.82 -14.32 -3.69
C LEU A 128 -30.43 -13.94 -3.15
N GLY A 129 -30.30 -12.81 -2.43
CA GLY A 129 -29.05 -12.29 -1.88
C GLY A 129 -28.18 -11.51 -2.87
N ARG A 130 -28.68 -11.27 -4.09
CA ARG A 130 -27.93 -10.60 -5.17
C ARG A 130 -27.99 -9.09 -4.99
N TRP A 131 -26.87 -8.40 -5.17
CA TRP A 131 -26.78 -6.95 -5.14
C TRP A 131 -27.67 -6.34 -6.24
N ILE A 132 -28.56 -5.43 -5.85
CA ILE A 132 -29.43 -4.67 -6.74
C ILE A 132 -29.22 -3.16 -6.58
N ASN A 133 -29.45 -2.42 -7.66
CA ASN A 133 -29.44 -0.97 -7.67
C ASN A 133 -30.76 -0.36 -7.14
N GLU A 134 -30.88 0.97 -7.18
CA GLU A 134 -32.07 1.70 -6.71
C GLU A 134 -33.36 1.35 -7.47
N SER A 135 -33.27 1.02 -8.76
CA SER A 135 -34.43 0.57 -9.56
C SER A 135 -34.73 -0.93 -9.41
N GLY A 136 -33.96 -1.66 -8.60
CA GLY A 136 -34.14 -3.09 -8.36
C GLY A 136 -33.52 -4.01 -9.43
N ALA A 137 -32.72 -3.46 -10.35
CA ALA A 137 -31.97 -4.26 -11.31
C ALA A 137 -30.69 -4.82 -10.68
N GLU A 138 -30.38 -6.07 -10.99
CA GLU A 138 -29.24 -6.83 -10.50
C GLU A 138 -27.89 -6.36 -11.09
N TYR A 139 -26.87 -6.28 -10.24
CA TYR A 139 -25.49 -6.10 -10.66
C TYR A 139 -24.95 -7.44 -11.16
N TYR A 140 -24.90 -7.59 -12.49
CA TYR A 140 -24.40 -8.78 -13.18
C TYR A 140 -23.27 -8.42 -14.17
N GLU A 141 -22.19 -9.20 -14.12
CA GLU A 141 -21.04 -9.09 -15.03
C GLU A 141 -20.62 -10.49 -15.48
N ALA A 142 -20.87 -10.81 -16.77
CA ALA A 142 -20.78 -12.18 -17.27
C ALA A 142 -19.37 -12.77 -17.13
N GLY A 143 -19.26 -13.89 -16.40
CA GLY A 143 -17.99 -14.60 -16.16
C GLY A 143 -17.14 -14.03 -15.01
N LYS A 144 -17.66 -13.08 -14.22
CA LYS A 144 -16.95 -12.53 -13.06
C LYS A 144 -17.10 -13.41 -11.81
N GLY A 145 -16.00 -13.53 -11.07
CA GLY A 145 -15.95 -14.23 -9.79
C GLY A 145 -15.89 -15.76 -9.92
N ILE A 146 -16.35 -16.45 -8.88
CA ILE A 146 -16.27 -17.90 -8.79
C ILE A 146 -17.36 -18.53 -9.67
N SER A 147 -16.95 -19.31 -10.66
CA SER A 147 -17.86 -20.11 -11.48
C SER A 147 -18.24 -21.40 -10.74
N THR A 148 -19.54 -21.66 -10.59
CA THR A 148 -20.05 -22.96 -10.13
C THR A 148 -20.37 -23.91 -11.29
N GLY A 149 -20.27 -23.41 -12.53
CA GLY A 149 -20.70 -24.11 -13.75
C GLY A 149 -22.21 -24.10 -13.98
N ASN A 150 -23.00 -23.48 -13.10
CA ASN A 150 -24.45 -23.63 -13.06
C ASN A 150 -25.24 -22.48 -13.74
N ALA A 151 -24.59 -21.73 -14.65
CA ALA A 151 -25.16 -20.61 -15.41
C ALA A 151 -26.25 -21.00 -16.46
N SER A 152 -27.01 -22.06 -16.19
CA SER A 152 -27.99 -22.67 -17.11
C SER A 152 -29.27 -23.20 -16.43
N GLN A 153 -29.42 -23.07 -15.10
CA GLN A 153 -30.69 -23.43 -14.41
C GLN A 153 -31.16 -22.42 -13.36
N SER A 154 -31.83 -21.36 -13.81
CA SER A 154 -32.88 -20.69 -13.04
C SER A 154 -33.88 -19.98 -13.96
N SER A 155 -34.78 -20.76 -14.59
CA SER A 155 -35.80 -20.26 -15.53
C SER A 155 -37.14 -21.02 -15.40
N SER A 156 -37.63 -21.22 -14.18
CA SER A 156 -38.98 -21.70 -13.82
C SER A 156 -39.12 -21.75 -12.28
N ASN A 157 -40.31 -21.61 -11.65
CA ASN A 157 -41.65 -21.31 -12.17
C ASN A 157 -42.57 -20.70 -11.08
N THR A 158 -42.87 -19.40 -11.14
CA THR A 158 -44.13 -18.77 -10.65
C THR A 158 -44.23 -17.35 -11.24
N ALA A 159 -45.38 -16.80 -11.61
CA ALA A 159 -46.75 -17.19 -11.32
C ALA A 159 -47.68 -17.23 -12.57
N LYS A 160 -48.93 -17.68 -12.37
CA LYS A 160 -49.89 -18.08 -13.42
C LYS A 160 -51.10 -17.13 -13.48
N LYS A 161 -51.33 -16.44 -14.62
CA LYS A 161 -52.63 -15.78 -14.90
C LYS A 161 -52.98 -15.65 -16.40
N THR A 162 -53.86 -16.54 -16.85
CA THR A 162 -54.97 -16.33 -17.81
C THR A 162 -54.89 -15.19 -18.87
N SER A 163 -54.56 -15.59 -20.11
CA SER A 163 -55.37 -15.42 -21.35
C SER A 163 -56.16 -14.12 -21.63
N VAL A 164 -56.06 -13.62 -22.88
CA VAL A 164 -57.16 -13.70 -23.89
C VAL A 164 -56.68 -13.37 -25.32
N ALA A 165 -57.19 -14.15 -26.30
CA ALA A 165 -57.31 -13.95 -27.77
C ALA A 165 -56.23 -13.25 -28.64
N GLY A 166 -55.89 -13.91 -29.76
CA GLY A 166 -55.17 -13.34 -30.92
C GLY A 166 -54.90 -14.38 -32.02
N SER A 167 -55.78 -14.46 -33.02
CA SER A 167 -55.60 -15.24 -34.28
C SER A 167 -54.48 -14.65 -35.16
N SER A 168 -53.81 -15.33 -36.11
CA SER A 168 -53.85 -16.69 -36.72
C SER A 168 -52.51 -16.88 -37.52
N GLU A 169 -52.15 -17.94 -38.27
CA GLU A 169 -52.88 -19.02 -38.96
C GLU A 169 -51.94 -20.24 -39.31
N LYS A 170 -52.51 -21.25 -39.99
CA LYS A 170 -51.96 -22.34 -40.84
C LYS A 170 -50.52 -22.18 -41.41
N SER A 171 -49.78 -23.23 -41.81
CA SER A 171 -49.94 -24.72 -41.69
C SER A 171 -48.74 -25.47 -42.31
N GLY A 172 -48.54 -26.75 -41.95
CA GLY A 172 -47.61 -27.71 -42.60
C GLY A 172 -46.56 -28.24 -41.60
N LYS A 173 -46.40 -29.56 -41.37
CA LYS A 173 -45.98 -30.68 -42.24
C LYS A 173 -44.59 -30.50 -42.88
N SER A 174 -43.67 -31.48 -42.88
CA SER A 174 -43.63 -32.76 -42.14
C SER A 174 -42.31 -33.50 -42.37
N GLY A 175 -41.68 -34.06 -41.32
CA GLY A 175 -40.49 -34.92 -41.42
C GLY A 175 -39.20 -34.17 -41.79
N GLY A 176 -38.02 -34.79 -41.72
CA GLY A 176 -37.71 -36.14 -41.24
C GLY A 176 -36.19 -36.33 -41.09
N SER A 177 -35.76 -37.28 -40.26
CA SER A 177 -34.35 -37.49 -39.90
C SER A 177 -33.45 -37.92 -41.07
N SER A 178 -32.20 -37.45 -41.13
CA SER A 178 -31.00 -38.34 -41.02
C SER A 178 -29.63 -37.67 -41.26
N LYS A 179 -28.67 -38.02 -40.39
CA LYS A 179 -27.23 -38.32 -40.61
C LYS A 179 -26.46 -37.71 -41.82
N GLY A 180 -25.30 -37.11 -41.50
CA GLY A 180 -24.00 -37.73 -41.85
C GLY A 180 -22.98 -36.91 -42.65
N GLY A 181 -21.68 -37.10 -42.35
CA GLY A 181 -20.53 -36.52 -43.07
C GLY A 181 -20.24 -35.05 -42.69
N SER A 182 -19.10 -34.61 -42.15
CA SER A 182 -17.69 -35.06 -42.13
C SER A 182 -16.87 -34.75 -43.40
N SER A 183 -15.58 -34.44 -43.19
CA SER A 183 -14.64 -33.72 -44.08
C SER A 183 -14.98 -32.22 -44.31
N GLY A 184 -14.02 -31.32 -44.57
CA GLY A 184 -12.57 -31.49 -44.76
C GLY A 184 -11.74 -30.26 -44.34
N LYS A 185 -10.41 -30.40 -44.35
CA LYS A 185 -9.43 -29.38 -43.89
C LYS A 185 -9.05 -28.37 -44.99
N SER A 186 -8.35 -27.31 -44.56
CA SER A 186 -7.61 -26.29 -45.35
C SER A 186 -8.47 -25.27 -46.12
N GLY A 187 -8.06 -24.00 -46.29
CA GLY A 187 -6.89 -23.30 -45.73
C GLY A 187 -5.99 -22.67 -46.80
N GLY A 188 -5.65 -21.39 -46.63
CA GLY A 188 -4.77 -20.63 -47.53
C GLY A 188 -5.28 -19.21 -47.77
N SER A 189 -4.43 -18.21 -47.54
CA SER A 189 -4.75 -16.78 -47.69
C SER A 189 -4.39 -16.25 -49.08
N SER A 190 -5.10 -15.22 -49.58
CA SER A 190 -4.48 -13.94 -50.00
C SER A 190 -5.42 -12.93 -50.68
N LYS A 191 -5.20 -11.64 -50.31
CA LYS A 191 -5.28 -10.41 -51.13
C LYS A 191 -6.40 -10.23 -52.18
N GLY A 192 -7.11 -9.11 -52.02
CA GLY A 192 -6.91 -7.98 -52.94
C GLY A 192 -8.15 -7.32 -53.55
N GLY A 193 -8.00 -6.03 -53.89
CA GLY A 193 -8.94 -5.27 -54.72
C GLY A 193 -9.88 -4.33 -53.96
N SER A 194 -9.71 -3.01 -54.14
CA SER A 194 -10.71 -2.01 -53.80
C SER A 194 -10.74 -0.90 -54.85
N SER A 195 -11.91 -0.71 -55.46
CA SER A 195 -12.30 0.43 -56.30
C SER A 195 -13.84 0.44 -56.41
N GLY A 196 -14.54 1.56 -56.53
CA GLY A 196 -14.11 2.94 -56.27
C GLY A 196 -14.94 3.97 -57.06
N LYS A 197 -15.55 4.94 -56.35
CA LYS A 197 -16.23 6.17 -56.89
C LYS A 197 -17.53 5.91 -57.70
N SER A 198 -18.46 6.87 -57.90
CA SER A 198 -18.62 8.26 -57.36
C SER A 198 -20.03 8.84 -57.64
N GLY A 199 -20.43 9.90 -56.90
CA GLY A 199 -21.62 10.75 -57.13
C GLY A 199 -22.75 10.48 -56.11
N GLY A 200 -23.50 11.45 -55.56
CA GLY A 200 -23.64 12.90 -55.83
C GLY A 200 -25.01 13.21 -56.46
N SER A 201 -25.83 14.17 -56.01
CA SER A 201 -25.66 15.22 -54.97
C SER A 201 -27.00 15.90 -54.59
N SER A 202 -27.16 16.32 -53.31
CA SER A 202 -27.87 17.54 -52.77
C SER A 202 -29.17 18.08 -53.42
N PHE A 203 -30.25 18.44 -52.69
CA PHE A 203 -30.36 19.61 -51.77
C PHE A 203 -31.77 19.72 -51.10
N LEU A 204 -31.86 20.36 -49.90
CA LEU A 204 -32.88 21.35 -49.40
C LEU A 204 -34.43 21.06 -49.46
N ASN A 205 -35.33 21.58 -48.60
CA ASN A 205 -35.31 22.29 -47.29
C ASN A 205 -36.76 22.49 -46.73
N GLN A 206 -36.88 22.82 -45.42
CA GLN A 206 -37.90 23.69 -44.77
C GLN A 206 -39.37 23.26 -44.45
N GLY A 207 -39.81 23.64 -43.24
CA GLY A 207 -41.20 23.97 -42.83
C GLY A 207 -42.06 22.85 -42.20
N GLU A 208 -43.10 23.11 -41.39
CA GLU A 208 -43.45 24.26 -40.50
C GLU A 208 -44.69 23.90 -39.63
N LYS A 209 -44.95 24.62 -38.50
CA LYS A 209 -46.26 24.71 -37.77
C LYS A 209 -46.84 23.42 -37.11
N ARG A 210 -47.95 23.47 -36.34
CA ARG A 210 -48.35 24.27 -35.12
C ARG A 210 -49.66 23.66 -34.51
N GLU A 211 -50.21 24.32 -33.48
CA GLU A 211 -51.55 24.12 -32.85
C GLU A 211 -51.69 22.84 -31.96
N GLU A 212 -52.20 22.87 -30.70
CA GLU A 212 -53.42 23.42 -30.04
C GLU A 212 -54.64 22.44 -30.10
N ASN A 213 -55.58 22.33 -29.12
CA ASN A 213 -55.89 23.10 -27.90
C ASN A 213 -56.78 22.27 -26.89
N ARG A 214 -57.17 22.87 -25.72
CA ARG A 214 -58.44 22.66 -24.93
C ARG A 214 -58.64 21.30 -24.18
N ILE A 215 -59.40 21.08 -23.07
CA ILE A 215 -60.29 21.79 -22.07
C ILE A 215 -60.01 21.13 -20.67
N LEU A 216 -60.06 21.64 -19.41
CA LEU A 216 -60.47 22.85 -18.65
C LEU A 216 -61.73 22.71 -17.73
N GLY A 217 -61.54 22.46 -16.41
CA GLY A 217 -62.57 22.52 -15.33
C GLY A 217 -62.81 21.20 -14.56
N GLU A 218 -63.34 21.15 -13.32
CA GLU A 218 -63.56 22.20 -12.29
C GLU A 218 -63.68 21.59 -10.85
N SER A 219 -64.18 22.35 -9.85
CA SER A 219 -63.86 22.22 -8.40
C SER A 219 -64.95 21.59 -7.48
N LYS A 220 -64.58 21.33 -6.20
CA LYS A 220 -65.36 20.94 -4.98
C LYS A 220 -65.54 19.43 -4.71
N GLY A 221 -65.51 18.91 -3.46
CA GLY A 221 -65.10 19.50 -2.17
C GLY A 221 -65.60 18.79 -0.88
N LYS A 222 -64.79 18.82 0.20
CA LYS A 222 -65.02 18.43 1.63
C LYS A 222 -64.99 16.93 2.08
N ALA A 223 -64.14 16.71 3.11
CA ALA A 223 -64.28 15.85 4.31
C ALA A 223 -64.38 14.29 4.14
N GLU A 224 -63.76 13.44 4.99
CA GLU A 224 -62.91 13.69 6.17
C GLU A 224 -61.95 12.52 6.52
N ASN A 225 -60.83 12.86 7.19
CA ASN A 225 -60.05 12.06 8.16
C ASN A 225 -59.05 10.94 7.71
N SER A 226 -58.00 10.80 8.54
CA SER A 226 -57.00 9.72 8.68
C SER A 226 -55.75 9.60 7.74
N SER A 227 -54.59 9.94 8.34
CA SER A 227 -53.27 9.28 8.21
C SER A 227 -52.34 9.45 6.97
N SER A 228 -51.14 9.96 7.29
CA SER A 228 -49.80 9.57 6.79
C SER A 228 -49.13 10.24 5.55
N LYS A 229 -47.85 10.58 5.77
CA LYS A 229 -46.68 10.62 4.86
C LYS A 229 -46.50 11.73 3.80
N ARG A 230 -45.20 12.07 3.64
CA ARG A 230 -44.50 12.82 2.57
C ARG A 230 -44.83 14.33 2.50
N SER A 231 -43.89 15.28 2.34
CA SER A 231 -42.52 15.39 1.73
C SER A 231 -42.52 15.85 0.27
N GLU A 232 -42.08 17.10 0.06
CA GLU A 232 -41.65 17.79 -1.17
C GLU A 232 -41.36 19.26 -0.74
N ASP A 233 -40.47 20.05 -1.35
CA ASP A 233 -39.30 19.70 -2.17
C ASP A 233 -38.35 20.91 -2.27
N LEU A 234 -37.12 20.71 -2.78
CA LEU A 234 -36.55 21.57 -3.83
C LEU A 234 -35.18 21.06 -4.31
N VAL A 235 -35.13 20.69 -5.60
CA VAL A 235 -33.94 20.16 -6.29
C VAL A 235 -33.18 21.28 -7.04
N GLY A 236 -31.85 21.21 -7.01
CA GLY A 236 -30.96 21.95 -7.92
C GLY A 236 -30.05 20.99 -8.69
N SER A 237 -30.23 20.89 -10.01
CA SER A 237 -29.73 19.76 -10.81
C SER A 237 -28.22 19.78 -11.11
N ARG A 238 -27.63 18.57 -11.20
CA ARG A 238 -26.43 18.32 -12.02
C ARG A 238 -26.83 18.03 -13.46
N GLN A 239 -25.90 18.21 -14.40
CA GLN A 239 -25.99 17.67 -15.76
C GLN A 239 -24.72 16.88 -16.08
N ASP A 240 -24.89 15.66 -16.59
CA ASP A 240 -23.82 14.85 -17.16
C ASP A 240 -23.61 15.19 -18.65
N LEU A 241 -22.37 15.05 -19.13
CA LEU A 241 -22.08 14.81 -20.54
C LEU A 241 -20.95 13.78 -20.66
N SER A 242 -21.21 12.73 -21.45
CA SER A 242 -20.29 11.61 -21.67
C SER A 242 -19.57 11.69 -23.01
N SER A 243 -18.28 11.36 -22.98
CA SER A 243 -17.45 10.74 -24.03
C SER A 243 -17.83 10.86 -25.52
N ASP A 244 -16.86 11.23 -26.35
CA ASP A 244 -16.44 10.31 -27.44
C ASP A 244 -14.94 10.44 -27.81
N LYS A 245 -14.46 9.59 -28.72
CA LYS A 245 -13.05 9.25 -28.99
C LYS A 245 -12.48 9.94 -30.24
N ASN A 246 -11.17 10.24 -30.26
CA ASN A 246 -10.15 9.47 -31.01
C ASN A 246 -8.79 10.20 -31.22
N ASN A 247 -7.74 9.61 -30.63
CA ASN A 247 -6.54 9.04 -31.29
C ASN A 247 -5.58 9.89 -32.20
N SER A 248 -4.32 9.41 -32.25
CA SER A 248 -3.21 9.78 -33.16
C SER A 248 -2.50 11.13 -32.89
N LEU A 249 -1.17 11.30 -32.93
CA LEU A 249 0.06 10.53 -32.65
C LEU A 249 1.22 11.25 -33.40
N ILE A 250 2.35 11.46 -32.72
CA ILE A 250 3.73 11.57 -33.28
C ILE A 250 4.02 12.68 -34.32
N ALA A 251 4.91 13.61 -33.95
CA ALA A 251 6.12 13.96 -34.71
C ALA A 251 7.16 14.67 -33.82
N ASP A 252 8.44 14.32 -33.96
CA ASP A 252 9.56 14.98 -33.29
C ASP A 252 9.89 16.37 -33.88
N ASN A 253 10.70 17.16 -33.17
CA ASN A 253 12.00 17.53 -33.73
C ASN A 253 13.04 17.96 -32.68
N LYS A 254 14.32 17.77 -33.03
CA LYS A 254 15.50 18.15 -32.23
C LYS A 254 16.18 19.40 -32.81
N THR A 255 17.00 20.03 -31.97
CA THR A 255 18.24 20.78 -32.33
C THR A 255 18.16 21.89 -33.40
N GLY A 256 18.39 23.13 -32.95
CA GLY A 256 18.96 24.22 -33.75
C GLY A 256 19.95 24.99 -32.87
N ASN A 257 21.12 25.34 -33.40
CA ASN A 257 22.21 25.99 -32.66
C ASN A 257 22.80 27.16 -33.48
N SER A 258 23.56 28.01 -32.79
CA SER A 258 24.52 29.02 -33.25
C SER A 258 24.09 30.50 -33.34
N GLU A 259 25.00 31.33 -32.80
CA GLU A 259 25.29 32.73 -33.14
C GLU A 259 24.25 33.82 -32.78
N LYS A 260 24.65 35.08 -32.48
CA LYS A 260 25.99 35.73 -32.57
C LYS A 260 26.23 36.71 -31.40
N ALA A 261 27.46 37.20 -31.26
CA ALA A 261 27.90 38.03 -30.14
C ALA A 261 27.42 39.51 -30.20
N GLY A 262 27.42 40.19 -29.05
CA GLY A 262 27.11 41.62 -28.94
C GLY A 262 27.32 42.21 -27.54
N SER A 263 28.55 42.59 -27.20
CA SER A 263 28.90 43.21 -25.91
C SER A 263 29.03 44.74 -26.02
N ILE A 264 28.12 45.49 -25.38
CA ILE A 264 28.23 46.94 -25.11
C ILE A 264 27.67 47.20 -23.69
N GLU A 265 28.33 48.06 -22.91
CA GLU A 265 27.91 48.48 -21.57
C GLU A 265 27.02 49.75 -21.60
N LYS A 266 26.64 50.20 -20.39
CA LYS A 266 26.24 51.58 -19.98
C LYS A 266 24.76 51.93 -20.24
N ASN A 267 23.94 52.11 -19.19
CA ASN A 267 23.88 53.19 -18.16
C ASN A 267 22.79 54.21 -18.54
N THR A 268 22.07 54.93 -17.66
CA THR A 268 22.00 55.05 -16.17
C THR A 268 20.71 55.83 -15.80
N ASN A 269 20.58 56.23 -14.52
CA ASN A 269 19.92 57.47 -14.00
C ASN A 269 18.52 57.29 -13.39
N LYS A 270 18.08 58.05 -12.37
CA LYS A 270 18.65 59.17 -11.56
C LYS A 270 17.81 59.25 -10.24
N GLU A 271 18.20 59.83 -9.10
CA GLU A 271 19.42 60.47 -8.54
C GLU A 271 19.38 60.27 -6.98
N TYR A 272 19.70 61.11 -5.98
CA TYR A 272 20.21 62.49 -5.80
C TYR A 272 21.12 62.56 -4.55
N THR A 273 22.36 63.06 -4.70
CA THR A 273 23.13 64.04 -3.86
C THR A 273 22.90 64.12 -2.33
N THR A 274 23.90 64.28 -1.45
CA THR A 274 25.37 64.63 -1.51
C THR A 274 25.99 64.40 -0.09
N LYS A 275 27.22 64.75 0.35
CA LYS A 275 28.47 65.48 -0.05
C LYS A 275 29.55 65.00 0.99
N SER A 276 30.88 65.07 0.85
CA SER A 276 31.85 65.18 -0.28
C SER A 276 33.29 65.23 0.28
N ASN A 277 34.28 64.69 -0.45
CA ASN A 277 35.74 64.84 -0.27
C ASN A 277 36.35 64.18 0.99
N GLU A 278 37.59 63.63 1.00
CA GLU A 278 38.55 63.33 -0.09
C GLU A 278 39.53 62.18 0.32
N SER A 279 40.27 61.66 -0.66
CA SER A 279 41.35 60.63 -0.55
C SER A 279 42.65 61.20 0.08
N PRO A 280 43.81 60.48 0.31
CA PRO A 280 44.26 59.23 -0.35
C PRO A 280 45.25 58.23 0.38
N VAL A 281 45.42 57.03 -0.22
CA VAL A 281 46.70 56.28 -0.48
C VAL A 281 47.62 55.74 0.65
N LYS A 282 48.21 54.54 0.42
CA LYS A 282 49.31 53.84 1.17
C LYS A 282 50.70 54.18 0.54
N PRO A 283 51.92 53.89 1.11
CA PRO A 283 52.26 52.96 2.21
C PRO A 283 53.42 53.41 3.17
N ALA A 284 53.94 52.45 3.96
CA ALA A 284 55.35 52.24 4.38
C ALA A 284 55.97 52.86 5.68
N THR A 285 56.11 51.97 6.70
CA THR A 285 57.33 51.64 7.50
C THR A 285 58.04 52.58 8.49
N SER A 286 58.63 51.95 9.53
CA SER A 286 59.68 52.44 10.47
C SER A 286 59.19 53.42 11.57
N SER A 287 59.82 53.68 12.73
CA SER A 287 60.99 53.15 13.50
C SER A 287 61.03 53.91 14.87
N ASN A 288 61.80 53.62 15.95
CA ASN A 288 62.68 52.50 16.40
C ASN A 288 62.82 52.58 17.97
N VAL A 289 63.95 52.14 18.54
CA VAL A 289 64.51 52.49 19.89
C VAL A 289 64.05 51.66 21.10
N GLU A 290 64.94 51.25 22.03
CA GLU A 290 66.00 50.22 21.93
C GLU A 290 66.85 50.06 23.23
N ILE A 291 67.29 48.81 23.52
CA ILE A 291 68.60 48.45 24.15
C ILE A 291 68.75 48.80 25.67
N PRO A 292 69.71 48.24 26.48
CA PRO A 292 70.83 47.27 26.26
C PRO A 292 70.70 45.95 27.09
N LYS A 293 71.61 44.94 27.14
CA LYS A 293 72.74 44.34 26.35
C LYS A 293 72.99 42.93 26.99
N GLU A 294 73.84 41.97 26.57
CA GLU A 294 75.19 41.87 25.93
C GLU A 294 75.18 40.64 24.96
N GLU A 295 75.81 40.64 23.77
CA GLU A 295 77.21 40.28 23.40
C GLU A 295 77.61 38.80 23.73
N GLU A 296 78.22 37.98 22.85
CA GLU A 296 78.73 38.17 21.47
C GLU A 296 78.75 36.85 20.62
N LYS A 297 78.65 36.98 19.27
CA LYS A 297 79.26 36.20 18.14
C LYS A 297 79.69 34.71 18.32
N LYS A 298 79.55 33.78 17.34
CA LYS A 298 79.94 33.89 15.89
C LYS A 298 79.59 32.63 15.03
N ASP A 299 79.56 32.81 13.70
CA ASP A 299 79.88 31.89 12.56
C ASP A 299 79.24 30.47 12.34
N ILE A 300 78.56 30.35 11.19
CA ILE A 300 78.57 29.26 10.17
C ILE A 300 77.85 27.90 10.42
N GLU A 301 76.78 27.71 9.62
CA GLU A 301 76.21 26.50 8.97
C GLU A 301 76.47 25.09 9.56
N SER A 302 75.39 24.39 9.95
CA SER A 302 75.40 22.95 10.27
C SER A 302 74.13 22.23 9.80
N LYS A 303 74.29 20.96 9.35
CA LYS A 303 73.20 20.08 8.92
C LYS A 303 72.47 19.42 10.10
N GLU A 304 71.21 19.04 9.83
CA GLU A 304 70.49 17.88 10.38
C GLU A 304 70.66 17.52 11.88
N SER A 305 69.60 17.70 12.68
CA SER A 305 68.89 16.52 13.23
C SER A 305 67.60 16.82 14.04
N LYS A 306 66.50 16.22 13.57
CA LYS A 306 65.37 15.62 14.33
C LYS A 306 64.83 16.31 15.60
N LYS A 307 63.61 16.84 15.49
CA LYS A 307 62.46 16.40 16.31
C LYS A 307 61.24 16.15 15.41
N PRO A 308 60.25 15.33 15.80
CA PRO A 308 59.51 14.52 14.83
C PRO A 308 58.25 15.18 14.25
N GLU A 309 57.99 14.89 12.97
CA GLU A 309 56.64 14.92 12.42
C GLU A 309 55.78 13.87 13.16
N ALA A 310 54.74 14.35 13.84
CA ALA A 310 53.79 13.50 14.56
C ALA A 310 52.39 14.12 14.51
N GLU A 311 51.93 14.48 13.30
CA GLU A 311 50.51 14.74 13.06
C GLU A 311 49.72 13.50 13.49
N ARG A 312 48.84 13.67 14.49
CA ARG A 312 48.09 12.56 15.08
C ARG A 312 47.16 11.96 14.03
N LYS A 313 47.50 10.77 13.54
CA LYS A 313 46.48 9.85 13.00
C LYS A 313 45.49 9.55 14.11
N GLU A 314 44.27 10.03 13.94
CA GLU A 314 43.16 9.72 14.82
C GLU A 314 42.81 8.22 14.71
N SER A 315 42.38 7.60 15.82
CA SER A 315 41.94 6.21 15.80
C SER A 315 40.57 6.08 15.10
N THR A 316 40.33 4.92 14.49
CA THR A 316 39.04 4.57 13.89
C THR A 316 37.89 4.71 14.90
N GLN A 317 38.12 4.33 16.17
CA GLN A 317 37.13 4.43 17.24
C GLN A 317 36.79 5.90 17.58
N ASN A 318 37.78 6.78 17.77
CA ASN A 318 37.52 8.19 18.09
C ASN A 318 36.69 8.85 16.98
N ARG A 319 36.98 8.51 15.72
CA ARG A 319 36.21 8.96 14.56
C ARG A 319 34.78 8.39 14.56
N ALA A 320 34.60 7.14 14.99
CA ALA A 320 33.29 6.50 15.13
C ALA A 320 32.44 7.21 16.20
N GLU A 321 32.97 7.40 17.42
CA GLU A 321 32.23 8.04 18.51
C GLU A 321 31.80 9.47 18.14
N ARG A 322 32.70 10.30 17.59
CA ARG A 322 32.32 11.66 17.15
C ARG A 322 31.25 11.67 16.06
N PHE A 323 31.21 10.65 15.20
CA PHE A 323 30.15 10.55 14.19
C PHE A 323 28.82 10.11 14.81
N LYS A 324 28.83 9.20 15.79
CA LYS A 324 27.66 8.87 16.62
C LYS A 324 27.13 10.09 17.37
N GLU A 325 28.00 10.84 18.04
CA GLU A 325 27.68 12.11 18.69
C GLU A 325 27.04 13.11 17.71
N SER A 326 27.48 13.15 16.45
CA SER A 326 26.93 14.04 15.42
C SER A 326 25.54 13.65 14.88
N LEU A 327 24.99 12.50 15.27
CA LEU A 327 23.62 12.08 14.95
C LEU A 327 22.64 12.23 16.13
N ILE A 328 23.14 12.48 17.34
CA ILE A 328 22.32 12.66 18.55
C ILE A 328 21.82 14.12 18.61
N THR A 329 20.54 14.31 18.93
CA THR A 329 19.90 15.63 19.05
C THR A 329 19.13 15.76 20.37
N SER A 330 18.41 16.87 20.57
CA SER A 330 17.41 16.98 21.66
C SER A 330 16.13 16.16 21.41
N GLU A 331 15.84 15.85 20.15
CA GLU A 331 14.59 15.21 19.74
C GLU A 331 14.73 13.69 19.61
N ASN A 332 15.93 13.20 19.29
CA ASN A 332 16.24 11.78 19.17
C ASN A 332 17.73 11.51 19.49
N ASP A 333 17.97 10.62 20.45
CA ASP A 333 19.27 10.13 20.90
C ASP A 333 19.49 8.63 20.60
N ASN A 334 18.56 8.00 19.89
CA ASN A 334 18.52 6.57 19.59
C ASN A 334 19.56 6.15 18.52
N VAL A 335 20.84 6.31 18.86
CA VAL A 335 21.98 6.10 17.96
C VAL A 335 22.92 5.02 18.52
N VAL A 336 23.01 3.91 17.81
CA VAL A 336 23.84 2.74 18.18
C VAL A 336 25.00 2.54 17.21
N GLN A 337 26.01 1.77 17.62
CA GLN A 337 27.11 1.35 16.75
C GLN A 337 27.35 -0.15 16.87
N TYR A 338 27.77 -0.76 15.76
CA TYR A 338 28.17 -2.15 15.69
C TYR A 338 29.33 -2.33 14.69
N THR A 339 30.05 -3.45 14.78
CA THR A 339 31.06 -3.85 13.79
C THR A 339 30.46 -4.92 12.89
N ASN A 340 30.54 -4.76 11.58
CA ASN A 340 30.01 -5.74 10.64
C ASN A 340 31.01 -6.90 10.38
N GLU A 341 30.59 -7.89 9.58
CA GLU A 341 31.41 -9.06 9.22
C GLU A 341 32.75 -8.71 8.54
N ASP A 342 32.83 -7.57 7.85
CA ASP A 342 34.04 -7.07 7.18
C ASP A 342 35.01 -6.36 8.14
N GLY A 343 34.64 -6.20 9.42
CA GLY A 343 35.38 -5.41 10.40
C GLY A 343 35.14 -3.89 10.30
N GLU A 344 34.16 -3.44 9.52
CA GLU A 344 33.81 -2.03 9.40
C GLU A 344 32.82 -1.62 10.51
N ILE A 345 33.15 -0.54 11.23
CA ILE A 345 32.21 0.07 12.18
C ILE A 345 31.09 0.77 11.40
N ARG A 346 29.86 0.52 11.85
CA ARG A 346 28.62 1.12 11.36
C ARG A 346 27.91 1.87 12.49
N THR A 347 27.24 2.95 12.13
CA THR A 347 26.39 3.73 13.04
C THR A 347 24.95 3.68 12.54
N ILE A 348 24.01 3.30 13.40
CA ILE A 348 22.59 3.30 13.07
C ILE A 348 21.95 4.41 13.89
N ILE A 349 21.20 5.30 13.23
CA ILE A 349 20.17 6.10 13.90
C ILE A 349 18.82 5.40 13.67
N TRP A 350 18.16 5.03 14.76
CA TRP A 350 16.81 4.48 14.76
C TRP A 350 15.79 5.61 14.91
N VAL A 351 14.53 5.32 14.58
CA VAL A 351 13.40 6.19 14.92
C VAL A 351 13.31 6.37 16.44
N LYS A 352 12.87 7.55 16.89
CA LYS A 352 12.73 7.88 18.31
C LYS A 352 11.85 6.86 19.04
N GLY A 353 12.28 6.40 20.21
CA GLY A 353 11.46 5.61 21.12
C GLY A 353 11.31 4.12 20.79
N ILE A 354 11.98 3.61 19.75
CA ILE A 354 11.96 2.17 19.41
C ILE A 354 13.16 1.43 20.02
N ASN A 355 12.97 0.18 20.43
CA ASN A 355 14.06 -0.74 20.73
C ASN A 355 14.56 -1.33 19.40
N GLY A 356 15.57 -0.70 18.81
CA GLY A 356 16.14 -1.14 17.53
C GLY A 356 16.89 -2.48 17.66
N PRO A 357 16.54 -3.53 16.88
CA PRO A 357 17.15 -4.86 17.02
C PRO A 357 18.66 -4.87 16.77
N VAL A 358 19.39 -5.72 17.51
CA VAL A 358 20.84 -5.72 17.60
C VAL A 358 21.47 -6.26 16.31
N MET A 359 22.46 -5.50 15.81
CA MET A 359 23.27 -5.87 14.64
C MET A 359 24.69 -6.27 15.05
N GLY A 360 25.29 -7.21 14.30
CA GLY A 360 26.67 -7.69 14.51
C GLY A 360 26.72 -9.18 14.84
N GLU A 361 27.90 -9.64 15.27
CA GLU A 361 28.10 -11.03 15.71
C GLU A 361 27.26 -11.32 16.96
N GLY A 362 26.36 -12.30 16.88
CA GLY A 362 25.43 -12.66 17.96
C GLY A 362 24.24 -11.71 18.14
N GLY A 363 23.99 -10.80 17.19
CA GLY A 363 22.78 -9.95 17.17
C GLY A 363 21.52 -10.69 16.72
N ASP A 364 20.39 -9.98 16.76
CA ASP A 364 19.04 -10.54 16.52
C ASP A 364 18.79 -10.86 15.04
N PHE A 365 19.44 -10.12 14.12
CA PHE A 365 19.22 -10.26 12.68
C PHE A 365 19.75 -11.59 12.12
N HIS A 366 18.84 -12.39 11.56
CA HIS A 366 19.13 -13.63 10.86
C HIS A 366 19.52 -13.36 9.40
N LYS A 367 20.61 -13.97 8.93
CA LYS A 367 21.14 -13.80 7.57
C LYS A 367 20.72 -14.95 6.67
N GLU A 368 19.96 -14.66 5.61
CA GLU A 368 19.68 -15.60 4.53
C GLU A 368 20.55 -15.32 3.31
N ILE A 369 20.99 -16.37 2.60
CA ILE A 369 21.73 -16.29 1.34
C ILE A 369 21.03 -17.13 0.28
N THR A 370 20.37 -16.48 -0.68
CA THR A 370 19.55 -17.11 -1.71
C THR A 370 20.24 -17.02 -3.08
N GLN A 371 20.12 -18.05 -3.93
CA GLN A 371 20.73 -18.08 -5.27
C GLN A 371 19.67 -17.94 -6.39
N GLY A 372 19.69 -16.82 -7.10
CA GLY A 372 18.82 -16.53 -8.25
C GLY A 372 19.59 -16.60 -9.57
N GLY A 373 19.75 -17.81 -10.12
CA GLY A 373 20.39 -18.04 -11.42
C GLY A 373 21.90 -17.79 -11.41
N LYS A 374 22.33 -16.55 -11.68
CA LYS A 374 23.74 -16.11 -11.57
C LYS A 374 23.98 -15.15 -10.41
N ASN A 375 22.91 -14.68 -9.76
CA ASN A 375 22.98 -13.65 -8.72
C ASN A 375 22.81 -14.29 -7.35
N THR A 376 23.72 -13.98 -6.44
CA THR A 376 23.56 -14.21 -5.00
C THR A 376 22.80 -13.04 -4.39
N TYR A 377 21.82 -13.34 -3.56
CA TYR A 377 21.09 -12.37 -2.75
C TYR A 377 21.40 -12.62 -1.28
N VAL A 378 21.58 -11.56 -0.50
CA VAL A 378 21.75 -11.61 0.95
C VAL A 378 20.68 -10.74 1.58
N MET A 379 19.86 -11.35 2.42
CA MET A 379 18.86 -10.67 3.24
C MET A 379 19.28 -10.78 4.72
N TYR A 380 19.00 -9.74 5.49
CA TYR A 380 19.01 -9.84 6.95
C TYR A 380 17.60 -9.50 7.44
N THR A 381 16.98 -10.42 8.16
CA THR A 381 15.62 -10.27 8.71
C THR A 381 15.63 -10.50 10.22
N VAL A 382 14.63 -9.95 10.91
CA VAL A 382 14.30 -10.31 12.29
C VAL A 382 12.77 -10.43 12.39
N PRO A 383 12.22 -11.41 13.14
CA PRO A 383 10.78 -11.56 13.31
C PRO A 383 10.14 -10.34 13.99
N TYR A 384 8.83 -10.13 13.80
CA TYR A 384 8.11 -9.15 14.60
C TYR A 384 8.09 -9.52 16.09
N SER A 385 8.33 -8.51 16.95
CA SER A 385 8.29 -8.58 18.41
C SER A 385 7.45 -7.43 18.96
N SER A 386 6.63 -7.70 19.97
CA SER A 386 5.71 -6.71 20.55
C SER A 386 6.32 -6.04 21.79
N GLY A 387 6.18 -4.72 21.88
CA GLY A 387 6.76 -3.89 22.94
C GLY A 387 8.02 -3.12 22.53
N ASP A 388 8.52 -3.33 21.31
CA ASP A 388 9.76 -2.70 20.82
C ASP A 388 9.56 -1.36 20.09
N GLY A 389 8.34 -0.79 20.11
CA GLY A 389 8.02 0.54 19.56
C GLY A 389 8.04 0.67 18.03
N TRP A 390 8.44 -0.39 17.31
CA TRP A 390 8.30 -0.52 15.86
C TRP A 390 7.12 -1.42 15.50
N TYR A 391 6.61 -1.26 14.28
CA TYR A 391 5.35 -1.85 13.84
C TYR A 391 5.44 -2.48 12.45
N ASP A 392 4.70 -3.56 12.25
CA ASP A 392 4.69 -4.37 11.04
C ASP A 392 3.25 -4.70 10.62
N VAL A 393 2.46 -3.67 10.29
CA VAL A 393 1.11 -3.84 9.73
C VAL A 393 1.21 -4.52 8.37
N ASN A 394 0.75 -5.76 8.30
CA ASN A 394 0.75 -6.60 7.12
C ASN A 394 -0.61 -6.61 6.39
N LYS A 395 -0.58 -6.85 5.08
CA LYS A 395 -1.79 -7.09 4.28
C LYS A 395 -2.47 -8.40 4.65
N THR A 396 -3.69 -8.59 4.17
CA THR A 396 -4.44 -9.83 4.35
C THR A 396 -3.68 -11.01 3.73
N ARG A 397 -3.36 -12.02 4.55
CA ARG A 397 -2.61 -13.23 4.14
C ARG A 397 -3.26 -13.97 2.97
N SER A 398 -2.46 -14.70 2.20
CA SER A 398 -2.93 -15.60 1.15
C SER A 398 -3.94 -16.61 1.70
N GLY A 399 -5.17 -16.54 1.18
CA GLY A 399 -6.31 -17.31 1.68
C GLY A 399 -7.44 -16.43 2.23
N GLY A 400 -7.15 -15.19 2.62
CA GLY A 400 -8.16 -14.18 2.97
C GLY A 400 -8.66 -13.37 1.77
N ASN A 401 -9.41 -12.30 2.05
CA ASN A 401 -9.94 -11.33 1.07
C ASN A 401 -8.84 -10.37 0.56
N ILE A 402 -7.80 -10.90 -0.08
CA ILE A 402 -6.59 -10.14 -0.50
C ILE A 402 -6.89 -8.95 -1.43
N ASP A 403 -8.01 -8.96 -2.16
CA ASP A 403 -8.36 -7.86 -3.07
C ASP A 403 -8.78 -6.58 -2.33
N ILE A 404 -9.10 -6.64 -1.02
CA ILE A 404 -9.41 -5.44 -0.23
C ILE A 404 -8.18 -4.56 -0.02
N ASP A 405 -7.00 -5.13 0.23
CA ASP A 405 -5.78 -4.43 0.65
C ASP A 405 -4.55 -4.67 -0.23
N LYS A 406 -4.71 -5.41 -1.33
CA LYS A 406 -3.75 -5.63 -2.44
C LYS A 406 -2.78 -4.48 -2.73
N ASN A 407 -3.29 -3.26 -2.85
CA ASN A 407 -2.52 -2.05 -3.17
C ASN A 407 -2.45 -1.03 -2.01
N LEU A 408 -2.83 -1.44 -0.78
CA LEU A 408 -2.97 -0.58 0.40
C LEU A 408 -1.69 -0.49 1.25
N CYS A 409 -0.51 -0.75 0.68
CA CYS A 409 0.77 -0.53 1.35
C CYS A 409 0.91 0.92 1.87
N PHE A 410 0.38 1.91 1.13
CA PHE A 410 0.30 3.30 1.61
C PHE A 410 -0.51 3.46 2.91
N ALA A 411 -1.54 2.64 3.13
CA ALA A 411 -2.36 2.65 4.33
C ALA A 411 -1.75 1.82 5.45
N ALA A 412 -1.03 0.73 5.13
CA ALA A 412 -0.25 -0.03 6.10
C ALA A 412 0.88 0.81 6.69
N VAL A 413 1.67 1.49 5.84
CA VAL A 413 2.70 2.45 6.24
C VAL A 413 2.10 3.61 7.05
N SER A 414 0.95 4.17 6.61
CA SER A 414 0.24 5.18 7.40
C SER A 414 -0.23 4.66 8.76
N SER A 415 -0.53 3.36 8.89
CA SER A 415 -0.94 2.74 10.16
C SER A 415 0.26 2.53 11.09
N ASN A 416 1.38 2.01 10.57
CA ASN A 416 2.65 1.88 11.29
C ASN A 416 3.14 3.22 11.84
N MET A 417 3.11 4.27 11.01
CA MET A 417 3.51 5.61 11.41
C MET A 417 2.56 6.24 12.44
N LEU A 418 1.26 5.96 12.36
CA LEU A 418 0.29 6.42 13.36
C LEU A 418 0.37 5.66 14.69
N HIS A 419 0.64 4.35 14.69
CA HIS A 419 0.85 3.59 15.94
C HIS A 419 2.08 4.10 16.69
N TRP A 420 3.22 4.26 16.00
CA TRP A 420 4.40 4.91 16.57
C TRP A 420 4.07 6.32 17.10
N TRP A 421 3.32 7.11 16.34
CA TRP A 421 2.93 8.47 16.75
C TRP A 421 2.01 8.48 17.97
N PHE A 422 1.15 7.47 18.13
CA PHE A 422 0.37 7.28 19.35
C PHE A 422 1.30 7.00 20.54
N ASP A 423 2.28 6.10 20.43
CA ASP A 423 3.26 5.86 21.52
C ASP A 423 3.97 7.15 21.95
N GLN A 424 4.46 7.95 20.99
CA GLN A 424 5.18 9.19 21.30
C GLN A 424 4.29 10.29 21.92
N ASN A 425 2.97 10.14 21.88
CA ASN A 425 2.01 11.15 22.31
C ASN A 425 0.94 10.62 23.30
N ILE A 426 1.07 9.40 23.81
CA ILE A 426 -0.05 8.67 24.45
C ILE A 426 -0.64 9.42 25.65
N GLU A 427 0.20 10.06 26.48
CA GLU A 427 -0.27 10.90 27.60
C GLU A 427 -1.07 12.12 27.15
N TYR A 428 -0.71 12.74 26.03
CA TYR A 428 -1.46 13.86 25.45
C TYR A 428 -2.77 13.41 24.83
N VAL A 429 -2.79 12.25 24.17
CA VAL A 429 -4.00 11.62 23.61
C VAL A 429 -4.99 11.27 24.73
N ASP A 430 -4.51 10.74 25.85
CA ASP A 430 -5.35 10.35 26.98
C ASP A 430 -5.94 11.57 27.69
N ARG A 431 -5.13 12.61 27.94
CA ARG A 431 -5.59 13.91 28.45
C ARG A 431 -6.55 14.62 27.47
N TYR A 432 -6.43 14.34 26.18
CA TYR A 432 -7.32 14.89 25.15
C TYR A 432 -8.69 14.20 25.15
N ILE A 433 -8.71 12.87 25.30
CA ILE A 433 -9.95 12.10 25.50
C ILE A 433 -10.63 12.49 26.82
N GLU A 434 -9.87 12.70 27.90
CA GLU A 434 -10.41 13.17 29.19
C GLU A 434 -11.03 14.58 29.07
N LYS A 435 -10.34 15.51 28.38
CA LYS A 435 -10.78 16.91 28.23
C LYS A 435 -11.98 17.11 27.30
N ASN A 436 -12.07 16.35 26.20
CA ASN A 436 -13.06 16.57 25.13
C ASN A 436 -14.11 15.46 25.01
N GLY A 437 -13.93 14.35 25.74
CA GLY A 437 -14.61 13.10 25.46
C GLY A 437 -13.93 12.32 24.33
N ASP A 438 -14.38 11.08 24.17
CA ASP A 438 -13.87 10.15 23.17
C ASP A 438 -14.43 10.47 21.76
N ILE A 439 -13.56 10.98 20.90
CA ILE A 439 -13.91 11.50 19.57
C ILE A 439 -14.25 10.35 18.61
N ILE A 440 -15.42 10.44 17.95
CA ILE A 440 -15.89 9.46 16.97
C ILE A 440 -15.76 10.00 15.55
N ARG A 441 -15.08 9.27 14.66
CA ARG A 441 -14.93 9.54 13.22
C ARG A 441 -14.99 8.22 12.44
N ALA A 442 -15.54 8.24 11.22
CA ALA A 442 -15.77 7.02 10.43
C ALA A 442 -16.41 5.84 11.23
N ASN A 443 -17.31 6.16 12.17
CA ASN A 443 -17.93 5.22 13.12
C ASN A 443 -16.96 4.46 14.06
N ARG A 444 -15.71 4.94 14.23
CA ARG A 444 -14.74 4.42 15.20
C ARG A 444 -14.42 5.48 16.26
N LYS A 445 -14.23 5.02 17.49
CA LYS A 445 -13.81 5.82 18.65
C LYS A 445 -12.30 6.02 18.66
N LEU A 446 -11.82 7.11 19.24
CA LEU A 446 -10.39 7.35 19.41
C LEU A 446 -9.79 6.40 20.46
N SER A 447 -10.54 6.07 21.52
CA SER A 447 -10.16 5.06 22.52
C SER A 447 -9.83 3.71 21.91
N ASP A 448 -10.53 3.33 20.83
CA ASP A 448 -10.44 2.01 20.20
C ASP A 448 -9.27 1.93 19.19
N LEU A 449 -8.65 3.08 18.88
CA LEU A 449 -7.59 3.23 17.87
C LEU A 449 -6.21 3.52 18.47
N LYS A 450 -6.14 4.25 19.60
CA LYS A 450 -4.87 4.73 20.18
C LYS A 450 -3.86 3.66 20.60
N THR A 451 -4.33 2.44 20.88
CA THR A 451 -3.50 1.29 21.28
C THR A 451 -4.03 0.04 20.58
N SER A 452 -4.17 0.12 19.25
CA SER A 452 -4.99 -0.83 18.48
C SER A 452 -4.22 -1.71 17.50
N PHE A 453 -2.92 -1.84 17.67
CA PHE A 453 -2.10 -2.88 17.06
C PHE A 453 -2.03 -4.06 18.04
N GLU A 454 -2.51 -5.23 17.62
CA GLU A 454 -2.48 -6.46 18.44
C GLU A 454 -1.41 -7.44 17.92
N ASN A 455 -1.20 -7.46 16.61
CA ASN A 455 -0.23 -8.28 15.86
C ASN A 455 -0.18 -7.76 14.40
N PRO A 456 0.77 -8.21 13.56
CA PRO A 456 0.87 -7.79 12.16
C PRO A 456 -0.43 -7.84 11.35
N GLU A 457 -1.28 -8.84 11.57
CA GLU A 457 -2.56 -9.00 10.87
C GLU A 457 -3.68 -8.12 11.43
N ASN A 458 -3.62 -7.71 12.70
CA ASN A 458 -4.69 -7.01 13.40
C ASN A 458 -4.28 -5.61 13.87
N SER A 459 -4.69 -4.61 13.09
CA SER A 459 -4.47 -3.19 13.33
C SER A 459 -5.77 -2.44 13.04
N LYS A 460 -6.45 -1.91 14.07
CA LYS A 460 -7.75 -1.22 13.88
C LYS A 460 -7.64 0.10 13.10
N ILE A 461 -6.46 0.72 13.06
CA ILE A 461 -6.14 1.83 12.14
C ILE A 461 -6.05 1.32 10.69
N PHE A 462 -5.48 0.15 10.44
CA PHE A 462 -5.44 -0.42 9.10
C PHE A 462 -6.84 -0.86 8.65
N GLU A 463 -7.63 -1.47 9.52
CA GLU A 463 -9.05 -1.78 9.27
C GLU A 463 -9.92 -0.53 9.08
N LEU A 464 -9.57 0.62 9.67
CA LEU A 464 -10.18 1.90 9.30
C LEU A 464 -9.87 2.25 7.84
N TYR A 465 -8.61 2.14 7.41
CA TYR A 465 -8.23 2.44 6.04
C TYR A 465 -8.71 1.38 5.02
N LYS A 466 -8.88 0.10 5.37
CA LYS A 466 -9.57 -0.89 4.51
C LYS A 466 -11.03 -0.51 4.27
N VAL A 467 -11.73 0.00 5.27
CA VAL A 467 -13.11 0.52 5.12
C VAL A 467 -13.16 1.79 4.27
N LEU A 468 -12.17 2.69 4.38
CA LEU A 468 -12.16 3.97 3.67
C LEU A 468 -11.56 3.92 2.24
N TYR A 469 -10.63 2.99 1.98
CA TYR A 469 -9.80 2.93 0.77
C TYR A 469 -9.64 1.53 0.18
N GLY A 470 -10.37 0.53 0.69
CA GLY A 470 -10.31 -0.85 0.21
C GLY A 470 -10.66 -0.97 -1.28
N TYR A 471 -10.15 -2.02 -1.93
CA TYR A 471 -10.30 -2.29 -3.37
C TYR A 471 -9.74 -1.18 -4.30
N ASN A 472 -8.87 -0.30 -3.80
CA ASN A 472 -8.22 0.73 -4.62
C ASN A 472 -7.22 0.12 -5.61
N GLU A 473 -7.53 0.18 -6.91
CA GLU A 473 -6.69 -0.34 -8.01
C GLU A 473 -5.40 0.46 -8.28
N ARG A 474 -5.27 1.69 -7.75
CA ARG A 474 -4.23 2.66 -8.16
C ARG A 474 -3.20 2.97 -7.08
N GLY A 475 -3.42 2.50 -5.86
CA GLY A 475 -2.68 2.96 -4.68
C GLY A 475 -3.01 4.42 -4.33
N PHE A 476 -2.33 4.96 -3.32
CA PHE A 476 -2.48 6.33 -2.85
C PHE A 476 -1.25 6.75 -2.02
N TYR A 477 -1.37 7.80 -1.19
CA TYR A 477 -0.24 8.49 -0.54
C TYR A 477 -0.43 8.54 0.99
N SER A 478 0.56 8.07 1.76
CA SER A 478 0.46 7.91 3.22
C SER A 478 0.36 9.22 4.01
N ASP A 479 1.07 10.26 3.57
CA ASP A 479 1.00 11.63 4.11
C ASP A 479 -0.43 12.16 4.14
N LEU A 480 -1.19 11.90 3.07
CA LEU A 480 -2.59 12.34 2.97
C LEU A 480 -3.52 11.56 3.90
N LEU A 481 -3.19 10.31 4.25
CA LEU A 481 -3.96 9.51 5.23
C LEU A 481 -3.68 9.94 6.67
N MET A 482 -2.44 10.33 6.97
CA MET A 482 -2.05 10.87 8.28
C MET A 482 -2.63 12.29 8.47
N ASP A 483 -2.57 13.15 7.44
CA ASP A 483 -3.24 14.46 7.42
C ASP A 483 -4.77 14.33 7.58
N LEU A 484 -5.40 13.31 6.98
CA LEU A 484 -6.81 12.99 7.22
C LEU A 484 -7.03 12.58 8.67
N PHE A 485 -6.24 11.65 9.21
CA PHE A 485 -6.46 11.11 10.55
C PHE A 485 -6.31 12.18 11.63
N ILE A 486 -5.21 12.94 11.59
CA ILE A 486 -4.82 13.90 12.63
C ILE A 486 -5.60 15.21 12.46
N ASN A 487 -5.38 15.92 11.36
CA ASN A 487 -5.95 17.25 11.10
C ASN A 487 -7.39 17.19 10.56
N GLY A 488 -7.73 16.17 9.77
CA GLY A 488 -9.02 16.09 9.07
C GLY A 488 -8.99 16.65 7.65
N TYR A 489 -7.82 16.82 7.04
CA TYR A 489 -7.74 17.18 5.63
C TYR A 489 -8.46 16.16 4.75
N THR A 490 -9.30 16.62 3.83
CA THR A 490 -9.89 15.75 2.80
C THR A 490 -8.80 15.40 1.77
N PRO A 491 -8.39 14.12 1.62
CA PRO A 491 -7.24 13.78 0.78
C PRO A 491 -7.44 14.13 -0.69
N ASN A 492 -6.42 14.76 -1.27
CA ASN A 492 -6.42 15.15 -2.68
C ASN A 492 -6.45 13.91 -3.58
N PRO A 493 -7.51 13.67 -4.39
CA PRO A 493 -7.63 12.47 -5.22
C PRO A 493 -6.63 12.42 -6.39
N LYS A 494 -5.88 13.51 -6.63
CA LYS A 494 -4.76 13.57 -7.59
C LYS A 494 -3.40 13.36 -6.93
N GLY A 495 -3.35 13.09 -5.62
CA GLY A 495 -2.12 12.80 -4.88
C GLY A 495 -1.25 14.01 -4.51
N GLY A 496 -1.66 15.24 -4.81
CA GLY A 496 -0.95 16.45 -4.35
C GLY A 496 -0.98 16.55 -2.82
N THR A 497 0.11 17.05 -2.21
CA THR A 497 0.16 17.33 -0.77
C THR A 497 -0.94 18.31 -0.35
N ASN A 498 -1.40 18.20 0.90
CA ASN A 498 -2.26 19.23 1.50
C ASN A 498 -1.45 20.50 1.78
N ILE A 499 -2.12 21.65 1.77
CA ILE A 499 -1.54 22.96 2.10
C ILE A 499 -2.15 23.41 3.45
N GLU A 500 -1.32 24.00 4.31
CA GLU A 500 -1.75 24.51 5.61
C GLU A 500 -2.84 25.60 5.45
N SER A 501 -3.90 25.52 6.25
CA SER A 501 -5.10 26.35 6.10
C SER A 501 -5.85 26.48 7.42
N ASP A 502 -5.88 27.68 8.01
CA ASP A 502 -6.64 27.94 9.24
C ASP A 502 -8.16 27.74 9.06
N ASP A 503 -8.69 27.99 7.86
CA ASP A 503 -10.09 27.74 7.48
C ASP A 503 -10.40 26.25 7.15
N LEU A 504 -9.60 25.30 7.64
CA LEU A 504 -9.83 23.86 7.41
C LEU A 504 -11.16 23.40 8.03
N ILE A 505 -12.06 22.91 7.19
CA ILE A 505 -13.22 22.13 7.65
C ILE A 505 -12.81 20.65 7.72
N PRO A 506 -12.77 20.02 8.91
CA PRO A 506 -12.31 18.64 9.05
C PRO A 506 -13.30 17.64 8.43
N ASN A 507 -12.77 16.65 7.75
CA ASN A 507 -13.52 15.56 7.14
C ASN A 507 -14.01 14.55 8.19
N ASN A 508 -15.29 14.18 8.16
CA ASN A 508 -15.91 13.25 9.12
C ASN A 508 -15.26 11.84 9.17
N ASN A 509 -14.43 11.48 8.19
CA ASN A 509 -13.67 10.23 8.18
C ASN A 509 -12.33 10.30 8.95
N GLY A 510 -11.98 11.47 9.51
CA GLY A 510 -10.76 11.72 10.28
C GLY A 510 -10.86 13.02 11.07
N GLY A 511 -9.75 13.71 11.30
CA GLY A 511 -9.73 14.90 12.15
C GLY A 511 -10.09 14.55 13.60
N PHE A 512 -9.46 13.50 14.12
CA PHE A 512 -9.56 13.10 15.52
C PHE A 512 -8.97 14.18 16.44
N PHE A 513 -7.94 14.90 15.96
CA PHE A 513 -7.18 15.90 16.72
C PHE A 513 -7.27 17.31 16.11
N TYR A 514 -8.34 17.61 15.35
CA TYR A 514 -8.52 18.90 14.69
C TYR A 514 -8.40 20.09 15.66
N ASP A 515 -8.93 19.99 16.88
CA ASP A 515 -8.90 21.09 17.85
C ASP A 515 -7.48 21.43 18.36
N VAL A 516 -6.54 20.50 18.21
CA VAL A 516 -5.12 20.61 18.59
C VAL A 516 -4.28 21.16 17.44
N PHE A 517 -4.41 20.56 16.25
CA PHE A 517 -3.51 20.82 15.11
C PHE A 517 -4.11 21.73 14.05
N LYS A 518 -5.44 21.80 13.91
CA LYS A 518 -6.18 22.62 12.92
C LYS A 518 -5.58 22.46 11.52
N GLY A 519 -5.23 23.54 10.84
CA GLY A 519 -4.54 23.54 9.55
C GLY A 519 -3.04 23.26 9.59
N LYS A 520 -2.40 23.17 10.77
CA LYS A 520 -0.95 22.94 10.89
C LYS A 520 -0.64 21.45 10.81
N LYS A 521 0.02 21.01 9.75
CA LYS A 521 0.31 19.59 9.49
C LYS A 521 1.46 19.10 10.36
N LEU A 522 1.47 17.78 10.58
CA LEU A 522 2.64 17.06 11.12
C LEU A 522 3.42 16.31 10.04
N THR A 523 2.95 16.35 8.78
CA THR A 523 3.51 15.62 7.65
C THR A 523 4.29 16.49 6.68
N ASP A 524 5.23 15.89 5.97
CA ASP A 524 5.80 16.41 4.74
C ASP A 524 6.05 15.28 3.73
N ARG A 525 6.26 15.61 2.45
CA ARG A 525 6.59 14.64 1.41
C ARG A 525 7.63 15.17 0.42
N THR A 526 8.87 14.72 0.56
CA THR A 526 10.05 15.15 -0.21
C THR A 526 10.62 14.03 -1.10
N TYR A 527 11.47 14.35 -2.07
CA TYR A 527 12.02 13.37 -3.02
C TYR A 527 13.35 12.77 -2.52
N GLY A 528 13.34 11.48 -2.18
CA GLY A 528 14.48 10.72 -1.67
C GLY A 528 15.30 9.96 -2.74
N GLY A 529 14.98 10.10 -4.03
CA GLY A 529 15.63 9.31 -5.08
C GLY A 529 17.08 9.71 -5.45
N ASN A 530 17.63 10.79 -4.89
CA ASN A 530 19.06 11.15 -5.01
C ASN A 530 19.83 10.64 -3.79
N TYR A 531 20.93 9.91 -4.01
CA TYR A 531 21.68 9.25 -2.92
C TYR A 531 22.29 10.22 -1.90
N GLU A 532 22.88 11.33 -2.35
CA GLU A 532 23.54 12.28 -1.46
C GLU A 532 22.52 13.14 -0.68
N SER A 533 21.42 13.53 -1.33
CA SER A 533 20.30 14.19 -0.66
C SER A 533 19.64 13.26 0.36
N LEU A 534 19.33 12.01 -0.01
CA LEU A 534 18.73 11.00 0.87
C LEU A 534 19.58 10.75 2.11
N SER A 535 20.90 10.61 1.92
CA SER A 535 21.86 10.37 3.01
C SER A 535 21.77 11.44 4.10
N ASN A 536 21.53 12.71 3.73
CA ASN A 536 21.40 13.81 4.69
C ASN A 536 19.96 14.00 5.19
N LEU A 537 18.95 13.85 4.32
CA LEU A 537 17.53 13.90 4.70
C LEU A 537 17.20 12.89 5.81
N LEU A 538 17.71 11.66 5.74
CA LEU A 538 17.47 10.66 6.80
C LEU A 538 18.11 11.05 8.15
N LYS A 539 19.27 11.72 8.15
CA LYS A 539 19.86 12.25 9.40
C LYS A 539 19.00 13.37 9.98
N GLU A 540 18.54 14.27 9.12
CA GLU A 540 17.72 15.42 9.51
C GLU A 540 16.35 14.98 10.04
N ILE A 541 15.65 14.10 9.31
CA ILE A 541 14.30 13.66 9.69
C ILE A 541 14.33 12.78 10.95
N LEU A 542 15.20 11.76 10.99
CA LEU A 542 15.31 10.88 12.16
C LEU A 542 15.90 11.62 13.36
N GLY A 543 16.88 12.49 13.13
CA GLY A 543 17.47 13.36 14.16
C GLY A 543 16.45 14.34 14.75
N ASN A 544 15.56 14.91 13.93
CA ASN A 544 14.43 15.75 14.40
C ASN A 544 13.25 14.92 14.93
N GLY A 545 13.45 13.63 15.25
CA GLY A 545 12.44 12.76 15.86
C GLY A 545 11.23 12.48 14.96
N GLY A 546 11.39 12.50 13.64
CA GLY A 546 10.37 12.07 12.68
C GLY A 546 10.53 10.61 12.26
N ILE A 547 9.43 10.02 11.76
CA ILE A 547 9.40 8.70 11.11
C ILE A 547 9.22 8.86 9.59
N VAL A 548 9.68 7.87 8.81
CA VAL A 548 9.67 7.90 7.33
C VAL A 548 8.95 6.69 6.74
N GLY A 549 8.01 6.92 5.84
CA GLY A 549 7.58 5.97 4.82
C GLY A 549 8.43 6.13 3.56
N LEU A 550 9.15 5.08 3.14
CA LEU A 550 10.08 5.10 2.01
C LEU A 550 9.45 4.48 0.77
N SER A 551 9.24 5.25 -0.30
CA SER A 551 8.71 4.71 -1.56
C SER A 551 9.79 4.30 -2.55
N HIS A 552 9.54 3.24 -3.32
CA HIS A 552 10.48 2.69 -4.31
C HIS A 552 9.76 2.02 -5.49
N LYS A 553 10.50 1.75 -6.58
CA LYS A 553 9.96 1.06 -7.78
C LYS A 553 10.15 -0.45 -7.68
N VAL A 554 9.07 -1.22 -7.82
CA VAL A 554 9.15 -2.70 -7.89
C VAL A 554 9.29 -3.16 -9.33
N PHE A 555 8.50 -2.56 -10.23
CA PHE A 555 8.53 -2.82 -11.68
C PHE A 555 8.56 -1.50 -12.46
N SER A 556 8.73 -1.56 -13.78
CA SER A 556 8.94 -0.39 -14.65
C SER A 556 7.81 0.66 -14.67
N LYS A 557 6.65 0.37 -14.04
CA LYS A 557 5.51 1.28 -13.92
C LYS A 557 4.85 1.28 -12.52
N SER A 558 5.36 0.52 -11.55
CA SER A 558 4.71 0.32 -10.25
C SER A 558 5.61 0.76 -9.10
N ASN A 559 5.06 1.65 -8.26
CA ASN A 559 5.66 2.05 -7.00
C ASN A 559 5.12 1.19 -5.85
N HIS A 560 5.91 1.07 -4.80
CA HIS A 560 5.57 0.48 -3.50
C HIS A 560 6.08 1.41 -2.40
N ILE A 561 5.64 1.21 -1.16
CA ILE A 561 6.07 1.99 0.00
C ILE A 561 6.11 1.13 1.27
N VAL A 562 7.18 1.31 2.04
CA VAL A 562 7.52 0.55 3.24
C VAL A 562 7.79 1.51 4.41
N THR A 563 7.66 1.06 5.66
CA THR A 563 8.00 1.91 6.83
C THR A 563 9.48 1.80 7.10
N LEU A 564 10.19 2.92 7.27
CA LEU A 564 11.61 2.96 7.63
C LEU A 564 11.76 3.25 9.12
N TRP A 565 12.40 2.31 9.82
CA TRP A 565 12.63 2.33 11.27
C TRP A 565 14.06 2.78 11.65
N GLY A 566 15.02 2.73 10.72
CA GLY A 566 16.37 3.23 10.96
C GLY A 566 17.23 3.34 9.71
N ALA A 567 18.34 4.05 9.83
CA ALA A 567 19.31 4.30 8.77
C ALA A 567 20.74 4.02 9.24
N GLU A 568 21.46 3.17 8.50
CA GLU A 568 22.85 2.77 8.76
C GLU A 568 23.83 3.64 7.95
N TYR A 569 24.89 4.11 8.60
CA TYR A 569 25.93 4.96 8.03
C TYR A 569 27.34 4.38 8.27
N ASP A 570 28.24 4.66 7.34
CA ASP A 570 29.68 4.40 7.51
C ASP A 570 30.38 5.53 8.32
N LEU A 571 31.68 5.35 8.59
CA LEU A 571 32.53 6.34 9.27
C LEU A 571 32.73 7.66 8.49
N ASN A 572 32.24 7.76 7.24
CA ASN A 572 32.24 8.96 6.41
C ASN A 572 30.86 9.66 6.40
N GLY A 573 29.88 9.14 7.15
CA GLY A 573 28.51 9.65 7.14
C GLY A 573 27.77 9.41 5.83
N LYS A 574 28.16 8.37 5.08
CA LYS A 574 27.48 7.90 3.87
C LYS A 574 26.48 6.80 4.23
N LEU A 575 25.24 6.95 3.76
CA LEU A 575 24.16 6.00 3.95
C LEU A 575 24.51 4.64 3.30
N LYS A 576 24.47 3.58 4.10
CA LYS A 576 24.86 2.21 3.74
C LYS A 576 23.69 1.23 3.71
N ALA A 577 22.74 1.35 4.63
CA ALA A 577 21.54 0.53 4.65
C ALA A 577 20.36 1.28 5.29
N VAL A 578 19.15 0.72 5.12
CA VAL A 578 17.95 1.11 5.84
C VAL A 578 17.27 -0.13 6.42
N TYR A 579 16.58 0.06 7.53
CA TYR A 579 15.80 -0.96 8.22
C TYR A 579 14.33 -0.67 8.02
N ILE A 580 13.56 -1.64 7.52
CA ILE A 580 12.17 -1.44 7.11
C ILE A 580 11.24 -2.55 7.60
N SER A 581 9.95 -2.24 7.74
CA SER A 581 8.86 -3.23 7.68
C SER A 581 8.05 -3.03 6.39
N ASP A 582 7.64 -4.14 5.77
CA ASP A 582 6.96 -4.15 4.46
C ASP A 582 5.64 -4.93 4.58
N SER A 583 4.53 -4.27 4.22
CA SER A 583 3.18 -4.84 4.33
C SER A 583 2.90 -6.02 3.40
N ASP A 584 3.79 -6.29 2.47
CA ASP A 584 3.69 -7.34 1.46
C ASP A 584 4.40 -8.64 1.92
N ASP A 585 4.97 -8.62 3.12
CA ASP A 585 5.65 -9.75 3.79
C ASP A 585 4.66 -10.73 4.47
N GLN A 586 3.34 -10.53 4.32
CA GLN A 586 2.31 -11.22 5.11
C GLN A 586 2.33 -12.76 5.03
N ASP A 587 2.91 -13.31 3.95
CA ASP A 587 3.05 -14.76 3.74
C ASP A 587 4.48 -15.29 4.03
N GLU A 588 5.42 -14.42 4.39
CA GLU A 588 6.78 -14.79 4.83
C GLU A 588 6.77 -15.24 6.31
N SER A 589 7.45 -16.36 6.61
CA SER A 589 7.54 -16.89 7.97
C SER A 589 8.71 -16.29 8.74
N ASN A 590 8.47 -15.81 9.97
CA ASN A 590 9.49 -15.28 10.89
C ASN A 590 10.20 -14.02 10.36
N VAL A 591 9.43 -13.14 9.72
CA VAL A 591 9.85 -11.85 9.18
C VAL A 591 9.04 -10.74 9.85
N GLY A 592 9.61 -9.53 9.91
CA GLY A 592 8.92 -8.32 10.38
C GLY A 592 9.77 -7.06 10.19
N MET A 593 11.09 -7.14 10.39
CA MET A 593 12.01 -6.08 9.96
C MET A 593 13.11 -6.63 9.05
N LYS A 594 13.34 -5.95 7.91
CA LYS A 594 14.34 -6.27 6.88
C LYS A 594 15.40 -5.17 6.78
N ARG A 595 16.67 -5.54 6.60
CA ARG A 595 17.77 -4.59 6.30
C ARG A 595 18.16 -4.65 4.82
N PHE A 596 17.99 -3.53 4.11
CA PHE A 596 18.35 -3.38 2.69
C PHE A 596 19.59 -2.50 2.50
N GLU A 597 20.53 -2.89 1.62
CA GLU A 597 21.66 -2.02 1.27
C GLU A 597 21.18 -0.82 0.42
N ILE A 598 21.62 0.39 0.79
CA ILE A 598 21.44 1.59 -0.04
C ILE A 598 22.67 1.76 -0.93
N ARG A 599 22.43 1.87 -2.24
CA ARG A 599 23.45 2.02 -3.28
C ARG A 599 23.31 3.34 -4.03
N ASN A 600 24.45 3.92 -4.39
CA ASN A 600 24.55 5.03 -5.33
C ASN A 600 24.78 4.47 -6.75
N VAL A 601 23.76 4.49 -7.59
CA VAL A 601 23.84 4.02 -8.99
C VAL A 601 23.59 5.20 -9.93
N GLY A 602 24.67 5.87 -10.33
CA GLY A 602 24.60 7.05 -11.20
C GLY A 602 23.97 8.27 -10.54
N GLY A 603 24.22 8.50 -9.25
CA GLY A 603 23.62 9.55 -8.43
C GLY A 603 22.25 9.19 -7.85
N LYS A 604 21.59 8.15 -8.37
CA LYS A 604 20.32 7.66 -7.84
C LYS A 604 20.53 6.77 -6.62
N ALA A 605 19.65 6.91 -5.63
CA ALA A 605 19.55 5.97 -4.53
C ALA A 605 18.77 4.71 -4.96
N LYS A 606 19.26 3.54 -4.58
CA LYS A 606 18.57 2.25 -4.73
C LYS A 606 18.63 1.42 -3.46
N ILE A 607 17.54 0.72 -3.12
CA ILE A 607 17.59 -0.43 -2.18
C ILE A 607 17.90 -1.71 -2.95
N SER A 608 18.71 -2.60 -2.37
CA SER A 608 19.03 -3.90 -2.96
C SER A 608 19.52 -4.93 -1.94
N THR A 609 19.29 -6.21 -2.25
CA THR A 609 19.85 -7.39 -1.58
C THR A 609 20.77 -8.22 -2.50
N ASN A 610 20.88 -7.84 -3.78
CA ASN A 610 21.66 -8.58 -4.78
C ASN A 610 23.15 -8.29 -4.64
N GLU A 611 23.95 -9.23 -4.13
CA GLU A 611 25.38 -9.01 -3.90
C GLU A 611 26.24 -9.15 -5.16
N THR A 612 25.78 -9.88 -6.17
CA THR A 612 26.54 -10.07 -7.42
C THR A 612 26.43 -8.87 -8.35
N ASP A 613 25.25 -8.29 -8.52
CA ASP A 613 25.03 -7.10 -9.37
C ASP A 613 24.82 -5.86 -8.50
N LYS A 614 25.91 -5.10 -8.29
CA LYS A 614 25.89 -3.83 -7.56
C LYS A 614 25.19 -2.69 -8.31
N SER A 615 24.78 -2.88 -9.57
CA SER A 615 23.90 -1.95 -10.30
C SER A 615 22.41 -2.27 -10.13
N ALA A 616 22.07 -3.51 -9.76
CA ALA A 616 20.71 -3.95 -9.50
C ALA A 616 20.17 -3.42 -8.17
N GLY A 617 18.85 -3.23 -8.13
CA GLY A 617 18.09 -2.66 -7.01
C GLY A 617 16.93 -1.80 -7.49
N ALA A 618 15.96 -1.57 -6.60
CA ALA A 618 14.80 -0.70 -6.81
C ALA A 618 15.22 0.77 -6.67
N GLU A 619 14.88 1.63 -7.64
CA GLU A 619 15.09 3.07 -7.51
C GLU A 619 14.14 3.65 -6.46
N LEU A 620 14.68 4.47 -5.54
CA LEU A 620 13.90 5.16 -4.52
C LEU A 620 13.14 6.37 -5.10
N GLY A 621 12.01 6.69 -4.48
CA GLY A 621 11.06 7.70 -4.90
C GLY A 621 10.93 8.85 -3.89
N TYR A 622 9.78 8.92 -3.23
CA TYR A 622 9.46 9.92 -2.23
C TYR A 622 9.64 9.37 -0.81
N LEU A 623 9.98 10.27 0.11
CA LEU A 623 9.86 10.08 1.55
C LEU A 623 8.55 10.70 2.00
N HIS A 624 7.75 9.97 2.76
CA HIS A 624 6.55 10.45 3.43
C HIS A 624 6.91 10.57 4.91
N ILE A 625 6.71 11.72 5.52
CA ILE A 625 7.27 12.04 6.83
C ILE A 625 6.14 12.29 7.83
N LEU A 626 6.33 11.91 9.09
CA LEU A 626 5.48 12.32 10.23
C LEU A 626 6.35 12.71 11.42
N TYR A 627 6.04 13.86 12.04
CA TYR A 627 6.66 14.35 13.27
C TYR A 627 5.71 14.28 14.47
N GLN A 628 6.25 14.27 15.70
CA GLN A 628 5.48 14.12 16.95
C GLN A 628 4.45 15.24 17.17
N GLY A 629 4.82 16.50 16.94
CA GLY A 629 3.91 17.65 17.13
C GLY A 629 3.81 18.19 18.56
N THR A 630 4.71 17.80 19.46
CA THR A 630 4.72 18.10 20.91
C THR A 630 4.41 19.57 21.26
N GLY A 631 4.99 20.54 20.54
CA GLY A 631 4.74 21.96 20.79
C GLY A 631 3.29 22.41 20.53
N GLN A 632 2.54 21.72 19.64
CA GLN A 632 1.11 21.95 19.46
C GLN A 632 0.30 21.38 20.63
N TRP A 633 0.64 20.17 21.09
CA TRP A 633 0.03 19.56 22.28
C TRP A 633 0.20 20.44 23.52
N GLU A 634 1.44 20.87 23.80
CA GLU A 634 1.70 21.80 24.89
C GLU A 634 0.86 23.07 24.80
N ASN A 635 0.76 23.68 23.62
CA ASN A 635 0.01 24.93 23.41
C ASN A 635 -1.52 24.73 23.47
N TYR A 636 -2.00 23.49 23.33
CA TYR A 636 -3.41 23.13 23.53
C TYR A 636 -3.76 22.82 25.01
N PHE A 637 -2.75 22.53 25.84
CA PHE A 637 -2.91 22.24 27.27
C PHE A 637 -2.36 23.32 28.23
N LYS A 638 -1.86 24.45 27.69
CA LYS A 638 -1.61 25.70 28.40
C LYS A 638 -2.91 26.49 28.62
#